data_AF-A0A6L3V204-F1
#
_entry.id   AF-A0A6L3V204-F1
#
_cell.length_a   1.000
_cell.length_b   1.000
_cell.length_c   1.000
_cell.angle_alpha   90.00
_cell.angle_beta   90.00
_cell.angle_gamma   90.00
#
_symmetry.space_group_name_H-M   'P 1'
#
loop_
_entity.id
_entity.type
_entity.pdbx_description
1 polymer ?
#
loop_
_entity_poly.entity_id
_entity_poly.type
_entity_poly.pdbx_seq_one_letter_code
_entity_poly.pdbx_strand_id
1 'polypeptide(L)'
;MNKRLVTTTLALTLGFSSLGVIPGLAEVKQNPSAVASDSLGAVSSIINPIKASAATTNVYNNQKAVDAKADQIINFGKSLIGKATYASKYNYEKLQFRCASFMAYIFESNGIDLGSRDEDYMIKQGTYVPRNQLQKGDLVFFGSSPKATVPSHVGIYIGDNKILHMANFKLNIAISDLNSTSFYRDNYMSARRVLPSLMPSNPATKADKIVENAYNLMNKVKMGSINDERNMKFTGVGYVNYIYKLNGVNLGGKTSVKDLSKLGTTVSRSKLKKGDLIFLNSTAGSSTPTRVAIYAGEQRIIVPSSDGISSRVLLSDYYNSQYMYAKRVF
;
A
#
# COMPACT_ATOMS: atom_id res chain seq x y z
N MET A 1 13.59 -66.08 23.42
CA MET A 1 13.27 -66.86 22.20
C MET A 1 13.47 -65.91 21.02
N ASN A 2 14.64 -65.81 20.36
CA ASN A 2 15.16 -66.65 19.26
C ASN A 2 14.08 -66.93 18.18
N LYS A 3 14.15 -66.53 16.90
CA LYS A 3 15.26 -66.54 15.89
C LYS A 3 14.95 -65.69 14.62
N ARG A 4 16.04 -65.12 14.03
CA ARG A 4 16.51 -65.04 12.60
C ARG A 4 15.68 -64.31 11.52
N LEU A 5 16.17 -63.23 10.86
CA LEU A 5 17.22 -63.03 9.81
C LEU A 5 16.95 -63.72 8.46
N VAL A 6 16.92 -62.96 7.34
CA VAL A 6 17.81 -63.09 6.14
C VAL A 6 17.76 -61.80 5.27
N THR A 7 18.95 -61.37 4.87
CA THR A 7 19.40 -60.26 4.01
C THR A 7 19.47 -60.68 2.54
N THR A 8 19.29 -59.78 1.56
CA THR A 8 20.03 -59.88 0.27
C THR A 8 20.24 -58.51 -0.38
N THR A 9 21.51 -58.22 -0.67
CA THR A 9 22.07 -57.07 -1.40
C THR A 9 22.33 -57.49 -2.85
N LEU A 10 22.18 -56.58 -3.83
CA LEU A 10 22.90 -56.71 -5.10
C LEU A 10 23.29 -55.33 -5.63
N ALA A 11 24.60 -55.13 -5.73
CA ALA A 11 25.25 -54.05 -6.48
C ALA A 11 25.86 -54.67 -7.75
N LEU A 12 25.84 -53.94 -8.86
CA LEU A 12 26.75 -54.21 -9.98
C LEU A 12 27.17 -52.91 -10.64
N THR A 13 28.48 -52.79 -10.86
CA THR A 13 29.20 -51.65 -11.43
C THR A 13 29.96 -52.12 -12.66
N LEU A 14 30.29 -51.16 -13.54
CA LEU A 14 31.38 -51.10 -14.54
C LEU A 14 30.99 -51.22 -16.02
N GLY A 15 31.54 -50.26 -16.78
CA GLY A 15 31.62 -50.30 -18.25
C GLY A 15 31.93 -48.94 -18.87
N PHE A 16 33.17 -48.46 -18.75
CA PHE A 16 33.73 -47.37 -19.59
C PHE A 16 34.19 -47.94 -20.93
N SER A 17 33.96 -47.21 -22.04
CA SER A 17 34.97 -47.04 -23.10
C SER A 17 34.61 -45.89 -24.05
N SER A 18 35.68 -45.28 -24.53
CA SER A 18 35.87 -43.98 -25.15
C SER A 18 35.78 -43.94 -26.68
N LEU A 19 35.87 -42.70 -27.20
CA LEU A 19 36.53 -42.23 -28.44
C LEU A 19 35.69 -42.13 -29.73
N GLY A 20 35.68 -40.90 -30.27
CA GLY A 20 35.26 -40.60 -31.65
C GLY A 20 34.89 -39.12 -31.88
N VAL A 21 35.89 -38.23 -31.92
CA VAL A 21 35.81 -36.89 -32.53
C VAL A 21 36.17 -37.04 -34.01
N ILE A 22 35.47 -36.39 -34.97
CA ILE A 22 35.93 -35.34 -35.92
C ILE A 22 34.71 -34.76 -36.72
N PRO A 23 34.79 -33.62 -37.45
CA PRO A 23 33.80 -32.53 -37.40
C PRO A 23 33.21 -32.16 -38.79
N GLY A 24 32.39 -31.12 -38.87
CA GLY A 24 32.26 -30.36 -40.12
C GLY A 24 30.90 -29.71 -40.39
N LEU A 25 30.91 -28.37 -40.34
CA LEU A 25 30.32 -27.46 -41.33
C LEU A 25 28.81 -27.54 -41.59
N ALA A 26 28.06 -26.56 -41.10
CA ALA A 26 27.64 -25.39 -41.90
C ALA A 26 26.46 -24.67 -41.25
N GLU A 27 26.63 -23.37 -41.11
CA GLU A 27 25.67 -22.39 -40.62
C GLU A 27 24.76 -21.96 -41.78
N VAL A 28 23.43 -22.03 -41.64
CA VAL A 28 22.48 -21.32 -42.52
C VAL A 28 21.37 -20.68 -41.67
N LYS A 29 21.40 -19.35 -41.68
CA LYS A 29 20.32 -18.46 -41.24
C LYS A 29 19.13 -18.57 -42.20
N GLN A 30 17.91 -18.54 -41.67
CA GLN A 30 16.84 -17.57 -41.96
C GLN A 30 15.45 -18.18 -41.68
N ASN A 31 14.65 -17.42 -40.93
CA ASN A 31 13.21 -17.58 -40.81
C ASN A 31 12.55 -17.03 -42.10
N PRO A 32 11.43 -17.59 -42.60
CA PRO A 32 10.15 -16.95 -42.27
C PRO A 32 8.91 -17.89 -42.22
N SER A 33 8.03 -17.57 -41.26
CA SER A 33 6.55 -17.51 -41.30
C SER A 33 5.67 -18.65 -41.86
N ALA A 34 4.84 -19.16 -40.92
CA ALA A 34 3.40 -19.46 -41.00
C ALA A 34 2.92 -20.82 -41.58
N VAL A 35 2.31 -21.65 -40.72
CA VAL A 35 0.95 -22.24 -40.91
C VAL A 35 0.32 -22.53 -39.54
N ALA A 36 -0.95 -22.15 -39.39
CA ALA A 36 -1.80 -22.39 -38.23
C ALA A 36 -2.25 -23.86 -38.13
N SER A 37 -2.50 -24.34 -36.90
CA SER A 37 -3.54 -25.35 -36.66
C SER A 37 -4.18 -25.10 -35.30
N ASP A 38 -5.50 -24.99 -35.32
CA ASP A 38 -6.39 -24.83 -34.18
C ASP A 38 -6.26 -26.01 -33.20
N SER A 39 -6.18 -25.71 -31.91
CA SER A 39 -6.79 -26.57 -30.90
C SER A 39 -7.44 -25.72 -29.83
N LEU A 40 -8.78 -25.75 -29.83
CA LEU A 40 -9.63 -25.26 -28.75
C LEU A 40 -9.28 -26.01 -27.46
N GLY A 41 -8.69 -25.31 -26.50
CA GLY A 41 -8.37 -25.87 -25.19
C GLY A 41 -8.40 -24.77 -24.12
N ALA A 42 -9.43 -24.82 -23.28
CA ALA A 42 -9.58 -24.15 -21.98
C ALA A 42 -8.81 -22.84 -21.77
N VAL A 43 -9.52 -21.71 -21.87
CA VAL A 43 -9.05 -20.43 -21.33
C VAL A 43 -9.09 -20.52 -19.80
N SER A 44 -8.06 -21.14 -19.21
CA SER A 44 -7.75 -20.94 -17.80
C SER A 44 -7.33 -19.48 -17.68
N SER A 45 -8.19 -18.67 -17.07
CA SER A 45 -7.88 -17.29 -16.74
C SER A 45 -6.68 -17.29 -15.79
N ILE A 46 -5.50 -17.08 -16.36
CA ILE A 46 -4.26 -16.83 -15.63
C ILE A 46 -4.44 -15.49 -14.92
N ILE A 47 -5.04 -15.54 -13.72
CA ILE A 47 -4.85 -14.49 -12.74
C ILE A 47 -3.40 -14.64 -12.29
N ASN A 48 -2.50 -13.95 -12.98
CA ASN A 48 -1.17 -13.71 -12.43
C ASN A 48 -1.40 -12.99 -11.10
N PRO A 49 -1.08 -13.59 -9.94
CA PRO A 49 -1.08 -12.84 -8.71
C PRO A 49 -0.09 -11.70 -8.93
N ILE A 50 -0.55 -10.46 -8.73
CA ILE A 50 0.35 -9.33 -8.61
C ILE A 50 1.34 -9.74 -7.55
N LYS A 51 2.57 -10.09 -7.95
CA LYS A 51 3.67 -10.30 -7.02
C LYS A 51 3.81 -8.97 -6.31
N ALA A 52 3.28 -8.91 -5.09
CA ALA A 52 3.54 -7.81 -4.19
C ALA A 52 5.06 -7.72 -4.12
N SER A 53 5.61 -6.63 -4.67
CA SER A 53 6.98 -6.25 -4.38
C SER A 53 7.12 -6.32 -2.87
N ALA A 54 8.09 -7.08 -2.38
CA ALA A 54 8.43 -7.08 -0.96
C ALA A 54 8.46 -5.61 -0.52
N ALA A 55 7.70 -5.28 0.53
CA ALA A 55 7.75 -3.94 1.08
C ALA A 55 9.22 -3.60 1.31
N THR A 56 9.64 -2.44 0.82
CA THR A 56 10.87 -1.82 1.33
C THR A 56 10.68 -1.72 2.83
N THR A 57 11.28 -2.65 3.56
CA THR A 57 11.38 -2.59 5.01
C THR A 57 11.90 -1.20 5.32
N ASN A 58 11.16 -0.45 6.13
CA ASN A 58 11.67 0.81 6.63
C ASN A 58 12.84 0.44 7.55
N VAL A 59 14.07 0.44 7.01
CA VAL A 59 15.34 -0.03 7.64
C VAL A 59 15.62 0.70 8.96
N TYR A 60 14.83 1.72 9.27
CA TYR A 60 14.99 2.63 10.39
C TYR A 60 13.96 2.42 11.52
N ASN A 61 13.03 1.47 11.46
CA ASN A 61 12.11 1.21 12.57
C ASN A 61 12.41 -0.12 13.26
N ASN A 62 12.77 -0.06 14.54
CA ASN A 62 12.89 -1.27 15.36
C ASN A 62 11.49 -1.82 15.72
N GLN A 63 11.40 -3.14 15.91
CA GLN A 63 10.13 -3.82 16.20
C GLN A 63 9.41 -3.21 17.43
N LYS A 64 10.17 -2.79 18.44
CA LYS A 64 9.63 -2.12 19.64
C LYS A 64 8.84 -0.85 19.30
N ALA A 65 9.30 -0.03 18.36
CA ALA A 65 8.59 1.17 17.93
C ALA A 65 7.32 0.83 17.14
N VAL A 66 7.35 -0.25 16.35
CA VAL A 66 6.19 -0.77 15.63
C VAL A 66 5.11 -1.24 16.61
N ASP A 67 5.50 -2.05 17.60
CA ASP A 67 4.61 -2.56 18.62
C ASP A 67 3.99 -1.42 19.44
N ALA A 68 4.81 -0.43 19.84
CA ALA A 68 4.34 0.75 20.54
C ALA A 68 3.33 1.56 19.70
N LYS A 69 3.56 1.72 18.39
CA LYS A 69 2.63 2.41 17.48
C LYS A 69 1.32 1.61 17.33
N ALA A 70 1.40 0.29 17.20
CA ALA A 70 0.23 -0.57 17.16
C ALA A 70 -0.60 -0.44 18.45
N ASP A 71 0.04 -0.52 19.62
CA ASP A 71 -0.62 -0.36 20.92
C ASP A 71 -1.26 1.04 21.06
N GLN A 72 -0.61 2.11 20.58
CA GLN A 72 -1.21 3.46 20.55
C GLN A 72 -2.52 3.50 19.74
N ILE A 73 -2.51 2.96 18.52
CA ILE A 73 -3.69 2.90 17.64
C ILE A 73 -4.81 2.07 18.30
N ILE A 74 -4.46 0.91 18.85
CA ILE A 74 -5.40 -0.01 19.49
C ILE A 74 -6.01 0.63 20.75
N ASN A 75 -5.19 1.24 21.61
CA ASN A 75 -5.66 1.86 22.83
C ASN A 75 -6.54 3.07 22.55
N PHE A 76 -6.20 3.87 21.54
CA PHE A 76 -7.08 4.94 21.08
C PHE A 76 -8.43 4.39 20.59
N GLY A 77 -8.41 3.36 19.75
CA GLY A 77 -9.66 2.71 19.31
C GLY A 77 -10.49 2.15 20.46
N LYS A 78 -9.85 1.51 21.47
CA LYS A 78 -10.53 1.03 22.68
C LYS A 78 -11.14 2.18 23.50
N SER A 79 -10.48 3.34 23.57
CA SER A 79 -10.98 4.51 24.31
C SER A 79 -12.28 5.10 23.76
N LEU A 80 -12.66 4.71 22.53
CA LEU A 80 -13.88 5.12 21.83
C LEU A 80 -15.05 4.14 22.06
N ILE A 81 -14.82 3.00 22.73
CA ILE A 81 -15.89 2.07 23.13
C ILE A 81 -16.87 2.81 24.04
N GLY A 82 -18.16 2.70 23.73
CA GLY A 82 -19.23 3.43 24.42
C GLY A 82 -19.39 4.91 24.03
N LYS A 83 -18.51 5.44 23.17
CA LYS A 83 -18.57 6.83 22.67
C LYS A 83 -18.92 6.91 21.18
N ALA A 84 -18.26 6.09 20.37
CA ALA A 84 -18.48 6.05 18.94
C ALA A 84 -19.62 5.09 18.57
N THR A 85 -20.35 5.42 17.51
CA THR A 85 -21.53 4.66 17.08
C THR A 85 -21.42 4.21 15.62
N TYR A 86 -22.05 3.09 15.30
CA TYR A 86 -22.17 2.62 13.92
C TYR A 86 -23.19 3.49 13.17
N ALA A 87 -22.85 3.89 11.95
CA ALA A 87 -23.75 4.64 11.06
C ALA A 87 -23.55 4.26 9.60
N SER A 88 -24.60 4.39 8.79
CA SER A 88 -24.53 4.14 7.33
C SER A 88 -23.65 5.15 6.59
N LYS A 89 -23.53 6.36 7.13
CA LYS A 89 -22.60 7.41 6.70
C LYS A 89 -21.69 7.78 7.85
N TYR A 90 -20.39 7.92 7.58
CA TYR A 90 -19.44 8.34 8.61
C TYR A 90 -19.53 9.85 8.86
N ASN A 91 -19.30 10.26 10.11
CA ASN A 91 -19.14 11.64 10.54
C ASN A 91 -18.14 11.66 11.69
N TYR A 92 -16.94 12.21 11.45
CA TYR A 92 -15.84 12.20 12.43
C TYR A 92 -16.13 13.10 13.63
N GLU A 93 -16.80 14.24 13.44
CA GLU A 93 -17.16 15.17 14.52
C GLU A 93 -18.15 14.53 15.51
N LYS A 94 -19.08 13.72 14.99
CA LYS A 94 -20.08 13.00 15.79
C LYS A 94 -19.65 11.61 16.22
N LEU A 95 -18.40 11.20 15.93
CA LEU A 95 -17.89 9.85 16.17
C LEU A 95 -18.80 8.73 15.62
N GLN A 96 -19.32 8.94 14.40
CA GLN A 96 -20.16 7.99 13.68
C GLN A 96 -19.36 7.32 12.56
N PHE A 97 -19.34 5.99 12.51
CA PHE A 97 -18.46 5.26 11.59
C PHE A 97 -19.10 4.00 10.99
N ARG A 98 -18.50 3.54 9.88
CA ARG A 98 -18.51 2.15 9.41
C ARG A 98 -17.16 1.50 9.76
N CYS A 99 -16.97 0.21 9.42
CA CYS A 99 -15.73 -0.53 9.67
C CYS A 99 -14.47 0.15 9.11
N ALA A 100 -14.42 0.41 7.80
CA ALA A 100 -13.23 1.01 7.18
C ALA A 100 -13.05 2.49 7.56
N SER A 101 -14.12 3.28 7.73
CA SER A 101 -13.99 4.67 8.19
C SER A 101 -13.53 4.77 9.65
N PHE A 102 -13.87 3.79 10.50
CA PHE A 102 -13.32 3.67 11.86
C PHE A 102 -11.83 3.32 11.83
N MET A 103 -11.41 2.37 10.98
CA MET A 103 -9.99 2.07 10.78
C MET A 103 -9.22 3.31 10.32
N ALA A 104 -9.70 4.00 9.29
CA ALA A 104 -9.08 5.25 8.83
C ALA A 104 -8.96 6.27 9.97
N TYR A 105 -10.02 6.47 10.77
CA TYR A 105 -10.01 7.44 11.86
C TYR A 105 -8.96 7.14 12.94
N ILE A 106 -8.89 5.89 13.43
CA ILE A 106 -7.96 5.55 14.51
C ILE A 106 -6.50 5.54 14.04
N PHE A 107 -6.25 5.19 12.78
CA PHE A 107 -4.91 5.27 12.19
C PHE A 107 -4.51 6.73 11.91
N GLU A 108 -5.38 7.53 11.28
CA GLU A 108 -5.11 8.94 10.95
C GLU A 108 -4.84 9.76 12.23
N SER A 109 -5.63 9.53 13.29
CA SER A 109 -5.44 10.18 14.59
C SER A 109 -4.11 9.83 15.27
N ASN A 110 -3.43 8.77 14.81
CA ASN A 110 -2.12 8.33 15.28
C ASN A 110 -1.00 8.59 14.26
N GLY A 111 -1.27 9.42 13.25
CA GLY A 111 -0.30 9.86 12.23
C GLY A 111 -0.07 8.85 11.10
N ILE A 112 -0.96 7.86 10.95
CA ILE A 112 -0.87 6.84 9.89
C ILE A 112 -2.08 6.98 8.95
N ASP A 113 -1.83 7.36 7.71
CA ASP A 113 -2.91 7.51 6.73
C ASP A 113 -3.17 6.21 5.97
N LEU A 114 -4.38 5.65 6.04
CA LEU A 114 -4.74 4.48 5.23
C LEU A 114 -5.20 4.85 3.81
N GLY A 115 -5.19 6.12 3.41
CA GLY A 115 -5.44 6.58 2.04
C GLY A 115 -6.87 6.36 1.51
N SER A 116 -7.75 5.73 2.29
CA SER A 116 -9.17 5.52 1.98
C SER A 116 -9.96 5.18 3.23
N ARG A 117 -11.29 5.20 3.10
CA ARG A 117 -12.29 4.77 4.09
C ARG A 117 -13.08 3.56 3.58
N ASP A 118 -12.46 2.79 2.69
CA ASP A 118 -13.04 1.67 1.93
C ASP A 118 -12.16 0.43 2.08
N GLU A 119 -12.74 -0.66 2.59
CA GLU A 119 -12.10 -1.95 2.81
C GLU A 119 -11.56 -2.59 1.50
N ASP A 120 -12.22 -2.38 0.35
CA ASP A 120 -11.79 -2.89 -0.97
C ASP A 120 -10.46 -2.28 -1.39
N TYR A 121 -10.16 -1.09 -0.87
CA TYR A 121 -8.88 -0.44 -1.06
C TYR A 121 -7.87 -0.83 0.03
N MET A 122 -8.28 -0.84 1.30
CA MET A 122 -7.39 -1.17 2.41
C MET A 122 -6.78 -2.58 2.27
N ILE A 123 -7.52 -3.54 1.71
CA ILE A 123 -7.02 -4.90 1.47
C ILE A 123 -5.91 -4.96 0.43
N LYS A 124 -5.62 -3.88 -0.32
CA LYS A 124 -4.54 -3.82 -1.32
C LYS A 124 -3.27 -3.15 -0.78
N GLN A 125 -3.32 -2.65 0.46
CA GLN A 125 -2.19 -1.96 1.08
C GLN A 125 -1.28 -2.88 1.86
N GLY A 126 -0.06 -2.40 2.10
CA GLY A 126 0.93 -3.10 2.91
C GLY A 126 1.27 -4.48 2.35
N THR A 127 1.73 -5.36 3.24
CA THR A 127 2.12 -6.73 2.87
C THR A 127 1.07 -7.73 3.31
N TYR A 128 0.87 -8.79 2.51
CA TYR A 128 0.05 -9.93 2.93
C TYR A 128 0.62 -10.57 4.20
N VAL A 129 -0.26 -10.94 5.13
CA VAL A 129 0.09 -11.66 6.36
C VAL A 129 -0.69 -12.98 6.42
N PRO A 130 0.01 -14.13 6.49
CA PRO A 130 -0.61 -15.40 6.83
C PRO A 130 -1.32 -15.33 8.19
N ARG A 131 -2.49 -15.94 8.34
CA ARG A 131 -3.30 -15.88 9.57
C ARG A 131 -2.55 -16.28 10.84
N ASN A 132 -1.61 -17.23 10.75
CA ASN A 132 -0.77 -17.69 11.86
C ASN A 132 0.44 -16.78 12.17
N GLN A 133 0.63 -15.70 11.40
CA GLN A 133 1.70 -14.72 11.58
C GLN A 133 1.14 -13.32 11.91
N LEU A 134 -0.13 -13.25 12.31
CA LEU A 134 -0.77 -12.00 12.71
C LEU A 134 -0.02 -11.34 13.87
N GLN A 135 0.16 -10.04 13.75
CA GLN A 135 0.74 -9.17 14.76
C GLN A 135 -0.21 -8.03 15.05
N LYS A 136 -0.10 -7.46 16.26
CA LYS A 136 -0.87 -6.28 16.64
C LYS A 136 -0.69 -5.19 15.59
N GLY A 137 -1.78 -4.56 15.17
CA GLY A 137 -1.75 -3.52 14.14
C GLY A 137 -1.99 -4.01 12.72
N ASP A 138 -1.97 -5.32 12.45
CA ASP A 138 -2.38 -5.86 11.16
C ASP A 138 -3.87 -5.60 10.93
N LEU A 139 -4.23 -5.16 9.72
CA LEU A 139 -5.63 -5.05 9.29
C LEU A 139 -6.12 -6.44 8.89
N VAL A 140 -7.27 -6.87 9.41
CA VAL A 140 -7.87 -8.18 9.15
C VAL A 140 -9.20 -7.98 8.41
N PHE A 141 -9.36 -8.66 7.29
CA PHE A 141 -10.47 -8.48 6.35
C PHE A 141 -11.36 -9.72 6.31
N PHE A 142 -12.67 -9.48 6.21
CA PHE A 142 -13.69 -10.52 6.12
C PHE A 142 -14.61 -10.27 4.94
N GLY A 143 -15.09 -11.35 4.34
CA GLY A 143 -16.10 -11.33 3.29
C GLY A 143 -17.52 -11.41 3.83
N SER A 144 -18.49 -11.22 2.95
CA SER A 144 -19.90 -11.45 3.27
C SER A 144 -20.24 -12.93 3.40
N SER A 145 -19.41 -13.79 2.82
CA SER A 145 -19.49 -15.25 2.86
C SER A 145 -18.11 -15.88 2.64
N PRO A 146 -17.93 -17.20 2.86
CA PRO A 146 -16.64 -17.86 2.69
C PRO A 146 -16.08 -17.84 1.26
N LYS A 147 -16.95 -17.62 0.25
CA LYS A 147 -16.57 -17.56 -1.18
C LYS A 147 -16.50 -16.13 -1.72
N ALA A 148 -16.67 -15.12 -0.87
CA ALA A 148 -16.62 -13.73 -1.31
C ALA A 148 -15.23 -13.38 -1.88
N THR A 149 -15.21 -12.65 -3.00
CA THR A 149 -13.98 -12.19 -3.66
C THR A 149 -13.59 -10.76 -3.27
N VAL A 150 -14.48 -10.06 -2.56
CA VAL A 150 -14.29 -8.68 -2.07
C VAL A 150 -14.59 -8.62 -0.56
N PRO A 151 -13.82 -7.83 0.22
CA PRO A 151 -14.10 -7.64 1.63
C PRO A 151 -15.43 -6.91 1.84
N SER A 152 -16.12 -7.28 2.90
CA SER A 152 -17.30 -6.55 3.41
C SER A 152 -17.08 -6.01 4.83
N HIS A 153 -15.93 -6.32 5.43
CA HIS A 153 -15.58 -5.89 6.78
C HIS A 153 -14.09 -5.84 7.01
N VAL A 154 -13.67 -4.96 7.93
CA VAL A 154 -12.28 -4.82 8.36
C VAL A 154 -12.19 -4.51 9.85
N GLY A 155 -11.16 -5.05 10.51
CA GLY A 155 -10.78 -4.72 11.88
C GLY A 155 -9.26 -4.67 12.05
N ILE A 156 -8.79 -4.17 13.18
CA ILE A 156 -7.37 -4.20 13.56
C ILE A 156 -7.13 -5.38 14.50
N TYR A 157 -6.14 -6.23 14.21
CA TYR A 157 -5.72 -7.31 15.10
C TYR A 157 -5.10 -6.75 16.36
N ILE A 158 -5.52 -7.25 17.52
CA ILE A 158 -5.11 -6.73 18.83
C ILE A 158 -4.31 -7.74 19.68
N GLY A 159 -3.96 -8.89 19.10
CA GLY A 159 -3.37 -10.02 19.82
C GLY A 159 -4.43 -11.03 20.26
N ASP A 160 -3.98 -12.15 20.81
CA ASP A 160 -4.83 -13.17 21.46
C ASP A 160 -6.02 -13.63 20.61
N ASN A 161 -5.78 -13.79 19.30
CA ASN A 161 -6.78 -14.17 18.30
C ASN A 161 -7.98 -13.21 18.21
N LYS A 162 -7.80 -11.92 18.55
CA LYS A 162 -8.87 -10.93 18.59
C LYS A 162 -8.65 -9.76 17.65
N ILE A 163 -9.76 -9.16 17.24
CA ILE A 163 -9.79 -7.89 16.52
C ILE A 163 -10.59 -6.84 17.29
N LEU A 164 -10.22 -5.58 17.11
CA LEU A 164 -11.03 -4.41 17.45
C LEU A 164 -11.62 -3.86 16.17
N HIS A 165 -12.93 -3.56 16.16
CA HIS A 165 -13.60 -3.11 14.95
C HIS A 165 -14.94 -2.43 15.25
N MET A 166 -15.40 -1.60 14.31
CA MET A 166 -16.78 -1.09 14.31
C MET A 166 -17.68 -2.17 13.71
N ALA A 167 -18.33 -2.96 14.56
CA ALA A 167 -18.95 -4.23 14.22
C ALA A 167 -20.28 -4.08 13.47
N ASN A 168 -21.28 -3.45 14.08
CA ASN A 168 -22.62 -3.23 13.50
C ASN A 168 -23.44 -2.28 14.38
N PHE A 169 -24.67 -1.98 13.97
CA PHE A 169 -25.59 -1.07 14.68
C PHE A 169 -26.00 -1.51 16.10
N LYS A 170 -25.87 -2.80 16.44
CA LYS A 170 -26.20 -3.31 17.78
C LYS A 170 -25.02 -3.19 18.74
N LEU A 171 -23.82 -3.50 18.25
CA LEU A 171 -22.61 -3.62 19.08
C LEU A 171 -21.73 -2.38 19.03
N ASN A 172 -21.86 -1.52 18.02
CA ASN A 172 -20.92 -0.42 17.75
C ASN A 172 -19.48 -0.95 17.68
N ILE A 173 -18.55 -0.37 18.45
CA ILE A 173 -17.18 -0.90 18.57
C ILE A 173 -17.20 -2.15 19.45
N ALA A 174 -16.70 -3.26 18.90
CA ALA A 174 -16.57 -4.52 19.62
C ALA A 174 -15.12 -5.03 19.59
N ILE A 175 -14.83 -5.92 20.53
CA ILE A 175 -13.67 -6.80 20.46
C ILE A 175 -14.19 -8.21 20.19
N SER A 176 -13.75 -8.81 19.10
CA SER A 176 -14.26 -10.10 18.63
C SER A 176 -13.12 -11.10 18.50
N ASP A 177 -13.33 -12.32 18.98
CA ASP A 177 -12.42 -13.43 18.73
C ASP A 177 -12.61 -13.97 17.31
N LEU A 178 -11.51 -14.21 16.59
CA LEU A 178 -11.51 -14.68 15.21
C LEU A 178 -12.14 -16.07 15.03
N ASN A 179 -12.36 -16.81 16.12
CA ASN A 179 -13.03 -18.11 16.11
C ASN A 179 -14.41 -18.10 16.76
N SER A 180 -14.88 -16.96 17.29
CA SER A 180 -16.13 -16.90 18.09
C SER A 180 -17.39 -17.21 17.31
N THR A 181 -17.47 -16.82 16.03
CA THR A 181 -18.67 -17.00 15.20
C THR A 181 -18.28 -17.49 13.81
N SER A 182 -19.23 -18.08 13.10
CA SER A 182 -19.04 -18.46 11.68
C SER A 182 -18.62 -17.28 10.83
N PHE A 183 -19.11 -16.07 11.10
CA PHE A 183 -18.70 -14.88 10.38
C PHE A 183 -17.18 -14.66 10.48
N TYR A 184 -16.59 -14.63 11.69
CA TYR A 184 -15.15 -14.39 11.82
C TYR A 184 -14.30 -15.59 11.40
N ARG A 185 -14.79 -16.80 11.67
CA ARG A 185 -14.05 -18.03 11.41
C ARG A 185 -14.01 -18.36 9.91
N ASP A 186 -15.18 -18.35 9.27
CA ASP A 186 -15.40 -18.91 7.93
C ASP A 186 -15.28 -17.83 6.84
N ASN A 187 -15.51 -16.55 7.16
CA ASN A 187 -15.41 -15.45 6.19
C ASN A 187 -14.06 -14.71 6.25
N TYR A 188 -13.05 -15.23 6.96
CA TYR A 188 -11.71 -14.65 6.96
C TYR A 188 -11.15 -14.62 5.53
N MET A 189 -10.78 -13.44 5.04
CA MET A 189 -10.25 -13.29 3.68
C MET A 189 -8.74 -13.12 3.64
N SER A 190 -8.23 -12.14 4.38
CA SER A 190 -6.81 -11.75 4.33
C SER A 190 -6.44 -10.93 5.55
N ALA A 191 -5.16 -10.81 5.81
CA ALA A 191 -4.62 -9.76 6.66
C ALA A 191 -3.53 -8.97 5.93
N ARG A 192 -3.40 -7.69 6.29
CA ARG A 192 -2.43 -6.75 5.73
C ARG A 192 -1.64 -6.05 6.82
N ARG A 193 -0.32 -6.18 6.73
CA ARG A 193 0.63 -5.46 7.58
C ARG A 193 1.01 -4.14 6.96
N VAL A 194 0.58 -3.07 7.60
CA VAL A 194 0.80 -1.68 7.18
C VAL A 194 1.86 -0.96 8.03
N LEU A 195 2.29 -1.57 9.14
CA LEU A 195 3.41 -1.09 9.95
C LEU A 195 4.60 -2.06 9.77
N PRO A 196 5.85 -1.59 9.60
CA PRO A 196 6.31 -0.20 9.68
C PRO A 196 6.20 0.61 8.38
N SER A 197 5.71 0.04 7.27
CA SER A 197 5.84 0.69 5.95
C SER A 197 5.16 2.06 5.87
N LEU A 198 4.03 2.25 6.56
CA LEU A 198 3.35 3.54 6.64
C LEU A 198 3.89 4.47 7.75
N MET A 199 4.81 4.01 8.59
CA MET A 199 5.42 4.83 9.64
C MET A 199 6.55 5.72 9.07
N PRO A 200 6.83 6.88 9.69
CA PRO A 200 8.08 7.59 9.44
C PRO A 200 9.28 6.73 9.87
N SER A 201 10.44 6.96 9.26
CA SER A 201 11.72 6.36 9.67
C SER A 201 12.15 6.88 11.05
N ASN A 202 13.02 6.15 11.77
CA ASN A 202 13.64 6.63 13.01
C ASN A 202 15.19 6.55 12.96
N PRO A 203 15.92 7.68 12.92
CA PRO A 203 15.42 9.05 12.96
C PRO A 203 14.65 9.42 11.68
N ALA A 204 13.70 10.34 11.79
CA ALA A 204 12.89 10.80 10.66
C ALA A 204 13.77 11.40 9.56
N THR A 205 13.69 10.84 8.36
CA THR A 205 14.40 11.37 7.20
C THR A 205 13.77 12.70 6.77
N LYS A 206 14.47 13.45 5.91
CA LYS A 206 13.91 14.66 5.30
C LYS A 206 12.61 14.37 4.54
N ALA A 207 12.57 13.24 3.83
CA ALA A 207 11.38 12.77 3.13
C ALA A 207 10.21 12.48 4.08
N ASP A 208 10.47 11.88 5.25
CA ASP A 208 9.43 11.62 6.25
C ASP A 208 8.84 12.94 6.77
N LYS A 209 9.69 13.93 7.08
CA LYS A 209 9.24 15.25 7.56
C LYS A 209 8.45 16.01 6.49
N ILE A 210 8.80 15.87 5.21
CA ILE A 210 8.03 16.43 4.08
C ILE A 210 6.62 15.84 4.06
N VAL A 211 6.51 14.51 4.15
CA VAL A 211 5.23 13.81 4.12
C VAL A 211 4.39 14.13 5.36
N GLU A 212 5.02 14.13 6.55
CA GLU A 212 4.37 14.49 7.82
C GLU A 212 3.82 15.92 7.80
N ASN A 213 4.62 16.89 7.38
CA ASN A 213 4.16 18.28 7.26
C ASN A 213 3.02 18.42 6.23
N ALA A 214 3.10 17.69 5.12
CA ALA A 214 2.04 17.71 4.12
C ALA A 214 0.69 17.21 4.71
N TYR A 215 0.72 16.13 5.49
CA TYR A 215 -0.46 15.61 6.19
C TYR A 215 -0.98 16.55 7.28
N ASN A 216 -0.10 17.05 8.15
CA ASN A 216 -0.48 17.91 9.28
C ASN A 216 -1.13 19.23 8.84
N LEU A 217 -0.87 19.66 7.61
CA LEU A 217 -1.42 20.88 7.03
C LEU A 217 -2.62 20.63 6.10
N MET A 218 -2.97 19.37 5.83
CA MET A 218 -4.01 19.00 4.86
C MET A 218 -5.34 19.70 5.11
N ASN A 219 -5.80 19.74 6.37
CA ASN A 219 -7.07 20.37 6.77
C ASN A 219 -6.92 21.85 7.16
N LYS A 220 -5.72 22.42 7.09
CA LYS A 220 -5.42 23.82 7.46
C LYS A 220 -5.24 24.72 6.24
N VAL A 221 -4.94 24.12 5.09
CA VAL A 221 -4.66 24.81 3.83
C VAL A 221 -5.95 25.14 3.10
N LYS A 222 -6.02 26.36 2.55
CA LYS A 222 -7.05 26.80 1.62
C LYS A 222 -6.44 26.92 0.23
N MET A 223 -7.00 26.21 -0.74
CA MET A 223 -6.51 26.24 -2.11
C MET A 223 -7.07 27.45 -2.86
N GLY A 224 -6.25 28.07 -3.70
CA GLY A 224 -6.63 29.28 -4.44
C GLY A 224 -5.64 29.66 -5.54
N SER A 225 -5.72 30.91 -5.98
CA SER A 225 -4.90 31.48 -7.06
C SER A 225 -3.65 32.22 -6.57
N ILE A 226 -3.47 32.38 -5.25
CA ILE A 226 -2.37 33.11 -4.62
C ILE A 226 -1.64 32.26 -3.59
N ASN A 227 -0.42 32.65 -3.26
CA ASN A 227 0.36 32.09 -2.16
C ASN A 227 0.46 33.10 -1.03
N ASP A 228 -0.09 32.76 0.13
CA ASP A 228 -0.04 33.52 1.36
C ASP A 228 0.14 32.55 2.53
N GLU A 229 1.39 32.38 2.93
CA GLU A 229 1.80 31.45 3.98
C GLU A 229 1.21 31.82 5.35
N ARG A 230 0.99 33.11 5.63
CA ARG A 230 0.45 33.57 6.92
C ARG A 230 -1.00 33.12 7.08
N ASN A 231 -1.75 33.12 5.99
CA ASN A 231 -3.17 32.73 5.98
C ASN A 231 -3.41 31.31 5.44
N MET A 232 -2.34 30.53 5.25
CA MET A 232 -2.39 29.16 4.74
C MET A 232 -3.12 29.03 3.38
N LYS A 233 -3.00 30.05 2.51
CA LYS A 233 -3.60 30.04 1.17
C LYS A 233 -2.53 29.71 0.12
N PHE A 234 -2.81 28.77 -0.76
CA PHE A 234 -1.81 28.31 -1.72
C PHE A 234 -2.39 27.94 -3.10
N THR A 235 -1.59 28.15 -4.14
CA THR A 235 -1.73 27.39 -5.39
C THR A 235 -1.19 25.97 -5.20
N GLY A 236 -1.50 25.03 -6.10
CA GLY A 236 -0.98 23.66 -6.00
C GLY A 236 0.55 23.60 -5.95
N VAL A 237 1.22 24.38 -6.82
CA VAL A 237 2.68 24.50 -6.84
C VAL A 237 3.20 25.25 -5.61
N GLY A 238 2.51 26.29 -5.17
CA GLY A 238 2.89 27.04 -3.97
C GLY A 238 2.85 26.22 -2.70
N TYR A 239 1.83 25.36 -2.55
CA TYR A 239 1.76 24.42 -1.44
C TYR A 239 2.96 23.45 -1.43
N VAL A 240 3.29 22.86 -2.59
CA VAL A 240 4.45 21.96 -2.69
C VAL A 240 5.75 22.69 -2.35
N ASN A 241 5.95 23.91 -2.86
CA ASN A 241 7.11 24.75 -2.47
C ASN A 241 7.15 24.98 -0.95
N TYR A 242 6.02 25.34 -0.34
CA TYR A 242 5.94 25.62 1.09
C TYR A 242 6.31 24.39 1.93
N ILE A 243 5.75 23.22 1.62
CA ILE A 243 6.09 21.97 2.32
C ILE A 243 7.58 21.68 2.20
N TYR A 244 8.17 21.79 1.00
CA TYR A 244 9.59 21.48 0.81
C TYR A 244 10.50 22.50 1.50
N LYS A 245 10.10 23.79 1.49
CA LYS A 245 10.80 24.87 2.18
C LYS A 245 10.87 24.65 3.69
N LEU A 246 9.77 24.24 4.33
CA LEU A 246 9.75 23.89 5.75
C LEU A 246 10.76 22.80 6.13
N ASN A 247 11.18 21.99 5.15
CA ASN A 247 12.07 20.85 5.33
C ASN A 247 13.47 21.10 4.74
N GLY A 248 13.82 22.36 4.50
CA GLY A 248 15.13 22.76 4.00
C GLY A 248 15.42 22.28 2.57
N VAL A 249 14.39 22.11 1.74
CA VAL A 249 14.53 21.84 0.30
C VAL A 249 14.06 23.07 -0.47
N ASN A 250 14.99 23.72 -1.17
CA ASN A 250 14.68 24.85 -2.02
C ASN A 250 14.32 24.38 -3.43
N LEU A 251 13.05 24.54 -3.81
CA LEU A 251 12.59 24.24 -5.18
C LEU A 251 12.72 25.45 -6.12
N GLY A 252 13.48 26.48 -5.73
CA GLY A 252 13.79 27.63 -6.57
C GLY A 252 12.58 28.54 -6.87
N GLY A 253 11.57 28.53 -5.99
CA GLY A 253 10.40 29.40 -6.05
C GLY A 253 9.55 29.25 -7.32
N LYS A 254 9.59 28.09 -7.99
CA LYS A 254 8.84 27.88 -9.23
C LYS A 254 7.35 28.03 -8.96
N THR A 255 6.64 28.74 -9.84
CA THR A 255 5.21 29.01 -9.72
C THR A 255 4.36 28.17 -10.67
N SER A 256 4.98 27.53 -11.68
CA SER A 256 4.30 26.68 -12.65
C SER A 256 4.70 25.20 -12.50
N VAL A 257 3.77 24.29 -12.83
CA VAL A 257 4.04 22.84 -12.83
C VAL A 257 5.12 22.49 -13.85
N LYS A 258 5.11 23.15 -15.01
CA LYS A 258 6.09 22.96 -16.09
C LYS A 258 7.51 23.32 -15.67
N ASP A 259 7.70 24.36 -14.87
CA ASP A 259 9.04 24.72 -14.40
C ASP A 259 9.49 23.85 -13.23
N LEU A 260 8.55 23.47 -12.36
CA LEU A 260 8.84 22.53 -11.28
C LEU A 260 9.25 21.15 -11.83
N SER A 261 8.66 20.71 -12.96
CA SER A 261 8.98 19.42 -13.59
C SER A 261 10.36 19.35 -14.22
N LYS A 262 11.05 20.48 -14.39
CA LYS A 262 12.43 20.52 -14.87
C LYS A 262 13.45 20.25 -13.76
N LEU A 263 13.03 20.28 -12.49
CA LEU A 263 13.92 20.07 -11.35
C LEU A 263 14.24 18.58 -11.14
N GLY A 264 15.44 18.33 -10.62
CA GLY A 264 15.83 17.02 -10.13
C GLY A 264 15.99 15.96 -11.22
N THR A 265 16.07 14.70 -10.78
CA THR A 265 16.27 13.54 -11.66
C THR A 265 14.97 12.78 -11.88
N THR A 266 14.74 12.28 -13.09
CA THR A 266 13.58 11.41 -13.38
C THR A 266 13.68 10.09 -12.61
N VAL A 267 12.58 9.66 -12.00
CA VAL A 267 12.48 8.41 -11.23
C VAL A 267 11.47 7.48 -11.89
N SER A 268 11.83 6.20 -12.05
CA SER A 268 10.89 5.18 -12.49
C SER A 268 9.86 4.87 -11.40
N ARG A 269 8.64 4.52 -11.79
CA ARG A 269 7.55 4.25 -10.85
C ARG A 269 7.88 3.17 -9.81
N SER A 270 8.66 2.16 -10.20
CA SER A 270 9.15 1.09 -9.32
C SER A 270 10.21 1.54 -8.30
N LYS A 271 10.79 2.72 -8.46
CA LYS A 271 11.87 3.28 -7.62
C LYS A 271 11.41 4.52 -6.84
N LEU A 272 10.11 4.74 -6.72
CA LEU A 272 9.54 5.85 -5.99
C LEU A 272 9.89 5.77 -4.50
N LYS A 273 10.27 6.90 -3.93
CA LYS A 273 10.57 7.09 -2.51
C LYS A 273 9.78 8.28 -1.99
N LYS A 274 9.47 8.27 -0.69
CA LYS A 274 8.81 9.40 -0.01
C LYS A 274 9.48 10.71 -0.40
N GLY A 275 8.69 11.74 -0.66
CA GLY A 275 9.20 13.05 -1.09
C GLY A 275 9.64 13.12 -2.55
N ASP A 276 9.38 12.12 -3.39
CA ASP A 276 9.41 12.31 -4.83
C ASP A 276 8.21 13.18 -5.27
N LEU A 277 8.43 14.05 -6.25
CA LEU A 277 7.39 14.82 -6.91
C LEU A 277 6.75 13.98 -8.01
N ILE A 278 5.43 13.82 -7.96
CA ILE A 278 4.65 13.10 -8.96
C ILE A 278 3.96 14.12 -9.86
N PHE A 279 4.19 14.01 -11.17
CA PHE A 279 3.56 14.89 -12.16
C PHE A 279 2.41 14.16 -12.84
N LEU A 280 1.27 14.84 -12.84
CA LEU A 280 -0.01 14.32 -13.35
C LEU A 280 -0.55 15.25 -14.44
N ASN A 281 -1.30 14.68 -15.39
CA ASN A 281 -2.12 15.46 -16.32
C ASN A 281 -3.59 15.46 -15.88
N SER A 282 -4.35 16.45 -16.37
CA SER A 282 -5.80 16.51 -16.15
C SER A 282 -6.56 15.65 -17.17
N THR A 283 -5.96 15.43 -18.34
CA THR A 283 -6.49 14.65 -19.45
C THR A 283 -5.51 13.54 -19.76
N ALA A 284 -5.97 12.28 -19.64
CA ALA A 284 -5.15 11.10 -19.93
C ALA A 284 -4.56 11.20 -21.36
N GLY A 285 -3.27 10.87 -21.49
CA GLY A 285 -2.54 10.98 -22.76
C GLY A 285 -1.96 12.37 -23.08
N SER A 286 -2.27 13.41 -22.31
CA SER A 286 -1.61 14.72 -22.48
C SER A 286 -0.12 14.65 -22.13
N SER A 287 0.70 15.32 -22.95
CA SER A 287 2.16 15.44 -22.77
C SER A 287 2.56 16.56 -21.79
N THR A 288 1.61 17.38 -21.34
CA THR A 288 1.88 18.51 -20.43
C THR A 288 1.38 18.21 -19.02
N PRO A 289 2.26 18.25 -18.00
CA PRO A 289 1.81 18.08 -16.62
C PRO A 289 1.04 19.33 -16.17
N THR A 290 -0.14 19.10 -15.60
CA THR A 290 -1.03 20.16 -15.10
C THR A 290 -1.10 20.18 -13.58
N ARG A 291 -0.62 19.11 -12.93
CA ARG A 291 -0.65 18.94 -11.48
C ARG A 291 0.66 18.34 -10.97
N VAL A 292 0.98 18.66 -9.73
CA VAL A 292 2.08 18.05 -8.98
C VAL A 292 1.55 17.53 -7.64
N ALA A 293 2.02 16.36 -7.24
CA ALA A 293 1.71 15.73 -5.97
C ALA A 293 3.00 15.28 -5.27
N ILE A 294 2.93 15.02 -3.97
CA ILE A 294 4.06 14.51 -3.17
C ILE A 294 3.85 13.01 -2.96
N TYR A 295 4.81 12.17 -3.32
CA TYR A 295 4.74 10.75 -3.02
C TYR A 295 4.95 10.50 -1.51
N ALA A 296 3.98 9.83 -0.88
CA ALA A 296 3.93 9.56 0.55
C ALA A 296 4.36 8.12 0.91
N GLY A 297 4.85 7.35 -0.07
CA GLY A 297 5.21 5.94 0.12
C GLY A 297 4.00 5.01 -0.01
N GLU A 298 4.26 3.72 -0.25
CA GLU A 298 3.23 2.67 -0.35
C GLU A 298 2.10 3.04 -1.33
N GLN A 299 2.50 3.53 -2.52
CA GLN A 299 1.60 3.95 -3.60
C GLN A 299 0.69 5.14 -3.25
N ARG A 300 0.97 5.90 -2.18
CA ARG A 300 0.18 7.08 -1.83
C ARG A 300 0.79 8.36 -2.36
N ILE A 301 -0.07 9.29 -2.71
CA ILE A 301 0.28 10.64 -3.12
C ILE A 301 -0.58 11.66 -2.37
N ILE A 302 0.03 12.78 -2.00
CA ILE A 302 -0.66 13.93 -1.44
C ILE A 302 -0.84 14.95 -2.56
N VAL A 303 -2.10 15.17 -2.93
CA VAL A 303 -2.52 15.90 -4.13
C VAL A 303 -3.25 17.17 -3.73
N PRO A 304 -2.71 18.35 -4.05
CA PRO A 304 -3.46 19.60 -4.03
C PRO A 304 -4.51 19.62 -5.15
N SER A 305 -5.75 20.00 -4.83
CA SER A 305 -6.85 20.21 -5.77
C SER A 305 -7.60 21.51 -5.46
N SER A 306 -8.65 21.82 -6.23
CA SER A 306 -9.56 22.93 -5.93
C SER A 306 -10.24 22.78 -4.56
N ASP A 307 -10.47 21.53 -4.14
CA ASP A 307 -11.27 21.21 -2.96
C ASP A 307 -10.41 21.11 -1.69
N GLY A 308 -9.10 21.33 -1.80
CA GLY A 308 -8.16 21.24 -0.70
C GLY A 308 -6.96 20.35 -1.01
N ILE A 309 -6.29 19.91 0.06
CA ILE A 309 -5.23 18.91 -0.02
C ILE A 309 -5.87 17.56 0.27
N SER A 310 -5.44 16.54 -0.47
CA SER A 310 -6.04 15.22 -0.32
C SER A 310 -5.02 14.10 -0.49
N SER A 311 -5.09 13.08 0.36
CA SER A 311 -4.33 11.85 0.17
C SER A 311 -5.06 10.92 -0.78
N ARG A 312 -4.31 10.31 -1.68
CA ARG A 312 -4.81 9.49 -2.78
C ARG A 312 -3.90 8.34 -3.09
N VAL A 313 -4.46 7.42 -3.85
CA VAL A 313 -3.83 6.18 -4.29
C VAL A 313 -3.32 6.37 -5.71
N LEU A 314 -2.01 6.29 -5.86
CA LEU A 314 -1.34 6.43 -7.15
C LEU A 314 -1.75 5.35 -8.16
N LEU A 315 -2.09 4.14 -7.70
CA LEU A 315 -2.51 3.03 -8.57
C LEU A 315 -4.04 2.95 -8.80
N SER A 316 -4.87 3.80 -8.19
CA SER A 316 -6.29 3.84 -8.55
C SER A 316 -6.48 4.23 -10.02
N ASP A 317 -7.53 3.72 -10.69
CA ASP A 317 -7.73 3.88 -12.14
C ASP A 317 -7.53 5.31 -12.63
N TYR A 318 -8.11 6.28 -11.92
CA TYR A 318 -7.97 7.70 -12.22
C TYR A 318 -6.51 8.18 -12.17
N TYR A 319 -5.84 8.07 -11.02
CA TYR A 319 -4.46 8.56 -10.86
C TYR A 319 -3.44 7.73 -11.64
N ASN A 320 -3.75 6.46 -11.91
CA ASN A 320 -2.95 5.59 -12.75
C ASN A 320 -2.95 6.07 -14.20
N SER A 321 -4.11 6.44 -14.74
CA SER A 321 -4.24 6.98 -16.10
C SER A 321 -3.63 8.38 -16.25
N GLN A 322 -3.56 9.14 -15.16
CA GLN A 322 -3.01 10.51 -15.15
C GLN A 322 -1.53 10.59 -14.84
N TYR A 323 -0.94 9.51 -14.31
CA TYR A 323 0.48 9.47 -13.97
C TYR A 323 1.33 9.64 -15.21
N MET A 324 2.18 10.65 -15.21
CA MET A 324 3.12 10.89 -16.31
C MET A 324 4.51 10.41 -15.95
N TYR A 325 5.10 10.99 -14.90
CA TYR A 325 6.44 10.69 -14.43
C TYR A 325 6.67 11.26 -13.04
N ALA A 326 7.82 10.93 -12.45
CA ALA A 326 8.25 11.43 -11.15
C ALA A 326 9.63 12.08 -11.22
N LYS A 327 9.88 13.03 -10.30
CA LYS A 327 11.16 13.69 -10.11
C LYS A 327 11.61 13.59 -8.66
N ARG A 328 12.90 13.35 -8.45
CA ARG A 328 13.57 13.43 -7.16
C ARG A 328 14.45 14.66 -7.09
N VAL A 329 14.24 15.48 -6.07
CA VAL A 329 14.80 16.83 -5.95
C VAL A 329 15.74 17.00 -4.75
N PHE A 330 15.99 15.92 -4.00
CA PHE A 330 16.98 15.82 -2.93
C PHE A 330 17.36 14.36 -2.69
#